data_AF-A0A1T2KXY2-F1
#
_entry.id   AF-A0A1T2KXY2-F1
#
_cell.length_a   1.000
_cell.length_b   1.000
_cell.length_c   1.000
_cell.angle_alpha   90.00
_cell.angle_beta   90.00
_cell.angle_gamma   90.00
#
_symmetry.space_group_name_H-M   'P 1'
#
loop_
_entity.id
_entity.type
_entity.pdbx_description
1 polymer ?
#
loop_
_entity_poly.entity_id
_entity_poly.type
_entity_poly.pdbx_seq_one_letter_code
_entity_poly.pdbx_strand_id
1 'polypeptide(L)'
;MFKALHRLKNKKTKQTQDADGHFITNAGRIASILGQASKSHTLFNASFKSHSHPFNTAILKVKEEEGNRYIILDEITPKQSHELLLDEKSVRLFGYLHGVELSFETELIDHGIHEGILFYKMSLPEKLFYLQRREHHRVPTTGVQIPFEGRRAGSIEQILSGYLSDLSESGAGIVLDEAVYLRQGDTLPSCTITL
;
A
#
# COMPACT_ATOMS: atom_id res chain seq x y z
N MET A 1 18.44 29.20 -45.25
CA MET A 1 19.58 29.40 -44.33
C MET A 1 19.02 29.81 -42.96
N PHE A 2 19.13 28.91 -41.98
CA PHE A 2 19.22 29.09 -40.51
C PHE A 2 18.24 29.94 -39.64
N LYS A 3 17.78 29.26 -38.56
CA LYS A 3 17.43 29.68 -37.17
C LYS A 3 16.10 30.43 -36.95
N ALA A 4 15.09 29.91 -36.22
CA ALA A 4 15.00 29.36 -34.85
C ALA A 4 15.07 30.41 -33.72
N LEU A 5 13.96 30.58 -32.98
CA LEU A 5 13.81 30.71 -31.50
C LEU A 5 12.39 31.26 -31.19
N HIS A 6 11.39 30.45 -30.80
CA HIS A 6 11.13 29.81 -29.49
C HIS A 6 10.79 30.79 -28.35
N ARG A 7 9.68 30.50 -27.63
CA ARG A 7 9.15 31.03 -26.33
C ARG A 7 7.88 31.91 -26.47
N LEU A 8 6.76 31.69 -25.79
CA LEU A 8 6.39 30.84 -24.64
C LEU A 8 4.93 30.36 -24.78
N LYS A 9 4.67 29.07 -24.64
CA LYS A 9 3.35 28.57 -24.21
C LYS A 9 3.42 28.29 -22.72
N ASN A 10 2.83 29.19 -21.93
CA ASN A 10 2.52 28.95 -20.53
C ASN A 10 1.39 27.92 -20.45
N LYS A 11 1.73 26.66 -20.16
CA LYS A 11 0.78 25.72 -19.55
C LYS A 11 1.11 25.67 -18.06
N LYS A 12 0.22 26.26 -17.25
CA LYS A 12 0.17 26.03 -15.80
C LYS A 12 -0.17 24.55 -15.59
N THR A 13 0.85 23.74 -15.39
CA THR A 13 0.68 22.40 -14.82
C THR A 13 0.37 22.60 -13.35
N LYS A 14 -0.84 22.25 -12.92
CA LYS A 14 -1.16 22.05 -11.50
C LYS A 14 -0.20 20.97 -11.00
N GLN A 15 0.80 21.36 -10.22
CA GLN A 15 1.58 20.44 -9.41
C GLN A 15 0.66 19.94 -8.30
N THR A 16 0.16 18.72 -8.47
CA THR A 16 -0.26 17.90 -7.35
C THR A 16 1.00 17.63 -6.52
N GLN A 17 0.97 17.90 -5.22
CA GLN A 17 2.08 17.56 -4.32
C GLN A 17 2.20 16.04 -4.28
N ASP A 18 3.21 15.51 -4.98
CA ASP A 18 3.49 14.08 -5.03
C ASP A 18 4.10 13.66 -3.69
N ALA A 19 3.57 12.58 -3.10
CA ALA A 19 4.23 11.91 -1.99
C ALA A 19 5.48 11.20 -2.56
N ASP A 20 6.68 11.60 -2.13
CA ASP A 20 7.95 11.18 -2.74
C ASP A 20 8.27 9.69 -2.49
N GLY A 21 7.70 8.83 -3.34
CA GLY A 21 8.06 7.42 -3.43
C GLY A 21 9.29 7.23 -4.33
N HIS A 22 10.08 6.20 -4.10
CA HIS A 22 11.25 5.90 -4.93
C HIS A 22 11.30 4.45 -5.37
N PHE A 23 12.02 4.18 -6.45
CA PHE A 23 12.30 2.81 -6.91
C PHE A 23 13.58 2.28 -6.28
N ILE A 24 13.49 1.07 -5.73
CA ILE A 24 14.63 0.28 -5.28
C ILE A 24 14.94 -0.73 -6.39
N THR A 25 16.19 -0.71 -6.89
CA THR A 25 16.66 -1.62 -7.95
C THR A 25 17.78 -2.56 -7.49
N ASN A 26 18.33 -2.34 -6.30
CA ASN A 26 19.33 -3.26 -5.73
C ASN A 26 18.65 -4.56 -5.32
N ALA A 27 18.95 -5.66 -6.01
CA ALA A 27 18.31 -6.95 -5.80
C ALA A 27 18.45 -7.50 -4.37
N GLY A 28 19.56 -7.23 -3.67
CA GLY A 28 19.72 -7.66 -2.26
C GLY A 28 18.80 -6.89 -1.32
N ARG A 29 18.64 -5.58 -1.56
CA ARG A 29 17.69 -4.74 -0.83
C ARG A 29 16.24 -5.14 -1.11
N ILE A 30 15.90 -5.44 -2.37
CA ILE A 30 14.59 -5.98 -2.75
C ILE A 30 14.32 -7.28 -2.00
N ALA A 31 15.25 -8.24 -2.05
CA ALA A 31 15.10 -9.52 -1.36
C ALA A 31 14.91 -9.36 0.15
N SER A 32 15.65 -8.46 0.79
CA SER A 32 15.51 -8.14 2.21
C SER A 32 14.12 -7.56 2.55
N ILE A 33 13.61 -6.62 1.74
CA ILE A 33 12.28 -6.03 1.95
C ILE A 33 11.17 -7.06 1.74
N LEU A 34 11.22 -7.82 0.65
CA LEU A 34 10.24 -8.87 0.39
C LEU A 34 10.33 -10.02 1.42
N GLY A 35 11.52 -10.28 1.97
CA GLY A 35 11.72 -11.21 3.07
C GLY A 35 11.07 -10.75 4.37
N GLN A 36 11.06 -9.44 4.64
CA GLN A 36 10.27 -8.87 5.74
C GLN A 36 8.77 -9.00 5.48
N ALA A 37 8.32 -8.71 4.26
CA ALA A 37 6.91 -8.90 3.87
C ALA A 37 6.44 -10.36 4.05
N SER A 38 7.32 -11.32 3.73
CA SER A 38 7.06 -12.74 3.97
C SER A 38 6.94 -13.07 5.46
N LYS A 39 7.89 -12.61 6.30
CA LYS A 39 7.84 -12.83 7.77
C LYS A 39 6.64 -12.17 8.44
N SER A 40 6.20 -11.03 7.93
CA SER A 40 5.05 -10.28 8.44
C SER A 40 3.72 -10.75 7.84
N HIS A 41 3.71 -11.82 7.02
CA HIS A 41 2.53 -12.33 6.31
C HIS A 41 1.75 -11.22 5.59
N THR A 42 2.47 -10.30 4.95
CA THR A 42 1.87 -9.17 4.24
C THR A 42 0.97 -9.66 3.12
N LEU A 43 -0.30 -9.23 3.16
CA LEU A 43 -1.25 -9.46 2.08
C LEU A 43 -0.97 -8.48 0.94
N PHE A 44 -0.90 -9.02 -0.27
CA PHE A 44 -0.75 -8.27 -1.50
C PHE A 44 -2.00 -8.40 -2.36
N ASN A 45 -2.42 -7.26 -2.91
CA ASN A 45 -3.34 -7.22 -4.03
C ASN A 45 -2.57 -7.60 -5.30
N ALA A 46 -3.00 -8.65 -5.97
CA ALA A 46 -2.53 -9.08 -7.28
C ALA A 46 -3.43 -8.50 -8.36
N SER A 47 -2.83 -7.84 -9.35
CA SER A 47 -3.52 -7.26 -10.50
C SER A 47 -2.90 -7.76 -11.80
N PHE A 48 -3.78 -8.12 -12.74
CA PHE A 48 -3.47 -8.59 -14.07
C PHE A 48 -3.85 -7.52 -15.10
N LYS A 49 -3.17 -7.45 -16.23
CA LYS A 49 -3.40 -6.40 -17.25
C LYS A 49 -4.80 -6.53 -17.87
N SER A 50 -5.29 -7.76 -18.01
CA SER A 50 -6.59 -8.05 -18.63
C SER A 50 -7.78 -7.96 -17.68
N HIS A 51 -7.57 -7.79 -16.36
CA HIS A 51 -8.64 -7.87 -15.35
C HIS A 51 -8.58 -6.72 -14.34
N SER A 52 -9.74 -6.12 -14.07
CA SER A 52 -9.87 -4.94 -13.21
C SER A 52 -10.04 -5.23 -11.72
N HIS A 53 -10.39 -6.47 -11.35
CA HIS A 53 -10.63 -6.83 -9.96
C HIS A 53 -9.32 -7.28 -9.29
N PRO A 54 -8.96 -6.72 -8.12
CA PRO A 54 -7.78 -7.15 -7.39
C PRO A 54 -8.02 -8.54 -6.77
N PHE A 55 -7.03 -9.40 -6.96
CA PHE A 55 -6.93 -10.70 -6.31
C PHE A 55 -6.05 -10.57 -5.07
N ASN A 56 -6.00 -11.59 -4.19
CA ASN A 56 -5.15 -11.56 -3.01
C ASN A 56 -4.14 -12.71 -3.01
N THR A 57 -2.93 -12.44 -2.52
CA THR A 57 -1.86 -13.42 -2.30
C THR A 57 -0.90 -12.93 -1.20
N ALA A 58 0.05 -13.76 -0.80
CA ALA A 58 1.13 -13.40 0.11
C ALA A 58 2.47 -13.99 -0.38
N ILE A 59 3.58 -13.41 0.06
CA ILE A 59 4.90 -13.97 -0.20
C ILE A 59 5.19 -15.03 0.87
N LEU A 60 5.29 -16.29 0.47
CA LEU A 60 5.60 -17.39 1.37
C LEU A 60 7.09 -17.42 1.71
N LYS A 61 7.97 -17.23 0.72
CA LYS A 61 9.43 -17.26 0.91
C LYS A 61 10.14 -16.38 -0.12
N VAL A 62 11.33 -15.90 0.24
CA VAL A 62 12.31 -15.31 -0.68
C VAL A 62 13.54 -16.21 -0.68
N LYS A 63 14.06 -16.53 -1.87
CA LYS A 63 15.19 -17.44 -2.05
C LYS A 63 16.31 -16.75 -2.80
N GLU A 64 17.51 -16.89 -2.26
CA GLU A 64 18.77 -16.43 -2.85
C GLU A 64 19.67 -17.65 -3.00
N GLU A 65 19.70 -18.22 -4.20
CA GLU A 65 20.64 -19.27 -4.60
C GLU A 65 21.73 -18.64 -5.49
N GLU A 66 22.89 -19.28 -5.61
CA GLU A 66 23.99 -18.76 -6.44
C GLU A 66 23.53 -18.50 -7.88
N GLY A 67 23.40 -17.21 -8.22
CA GLY A 67 22.96 -16.76 -9.54
C GLY A 67 21.45 -16.82 -9.80
N ASN A 68 20.61 -17.28 -8.85
CA ASN A 68 19.17 -17.38 -9.04
C ASN A 68 18.39 -16.85 -7.82
N ARG A 69 17.62 -15.77 -8.02
CA ARG A 69 16.78 -15.18 -6.98
C ARG A 69 15.33 -15.24 -7.39
N TYR A 70 14.50 -15.78 -6.51
CA TYR A 70 13.08 -15.95 -6.76
C TYR A 70 12.28 -15.77 -5.47
N ILE A 71 10.99 -15.49 -5.63
CA ILE A 71 10.02 -15.48 -4.55
C ILE A 71 9.04 -16.63 -4.75
N ILE A 72 8.52 -17.16 -3.65
CA ILE A 72 7.40 -18.09 -3.66
C ILE A 72 6.17 -17.32 -3.21
N LEU A 73 5.15 -17.28 -4.04
CA LEU A 73 3.83 -16.74 -3.71
C LEU A 73 2.89 -17.85 -3.27
N ASP A 74 1.98 -17.49 -2.38
CA ASP A 74 0.83 -18.29 -2.00
C ASP A 74 -0.23 -18.33 -3.11
N GLU A 75 -1.26 -19.15 -2.94
CA GLU A 75 -2.39 -19.23 -3.86
C GLU A 75 -2.99 -17.83 -4.09
N ILE A 76 -3.11 -17.43 -5.35
CA ILE A 76 -3.85 -16.22 -5.72
C ILE A 76 -5.34 -16.56 -5.65
N THR A 77 -6.07 -15.78 -4.86
CA THR A 77 -7.49 -16.02 -4.58
C THR A 77 -8.38 -14.99 -5.28
N PRO A 78 -9.50 -15.42 -5.92
CA PRO A 78 -10.01 -16.80 -6.00
C PRO A 78 -9.37 -17.65 -7.11
N LYS A 79 -9.51 -18.99 -7.01
CA LYS A 79 -8.86 -20.02 -7.88
C LYS A 79 -8.84 -19.74 -9.38
N GLN A 80 -9.85 -19.04 -9.90
CA GLN A 80 -9.92 -18.64 -11.31
C GLN A 80 -8.71 -17.80 -11.75
N SER A 81 -7.99 -17.15 -10.83
CA SER A 81 -6.76 -16.41 -11.15
C SER A 81 -5.58 -17.28 -11.56
N HIS A 82 -5.64 -18.60 -11.32
CA HIS A 82 -4.57 -19.51 -11.75
C HIS A 82 -4.36 -19.42 -13.27
N GLU A 83 -5.44 -19.59 -14.03
CA GLU A 83 -5.40 -19.52 -15.51
C GLU A 83 -4.94 -18.14 -15.98
N LEU A 84 -5.37 -17.06 -15.33
CA LEU A 84 -4.91 -15.70 -15.64
C LEU A 84 -3.40 -15.55 -15.48
N LEU A 85 -2.82 -16.11 -14.41
CA LEU A 85 -1.38 -16.06 -14.20
C LEU A 85 -0.62 -16.94 -15.22
N LEU A 86 -1.18 -18.09 -15.59
CA LEU A 86 -0.61 -18.93 -16.63
C LEU A 86 -0.64 -18.25 -18.00
N ASP A 87 -1.68 -17.49 -18.31
CA ASP A 87 -1.82 -16.78 -19.59
C ASP A 87 -0.92 -15.53 -19.66
N GLU A 88 -0.96 -14.68 -18.63
CA GLU A 88 -0.22 -13.41 -18.63
C GLU A 88 1.26 -13.56 -18.27
N LYS A 89 1.65 -14.68 -17.65
CA LYS A 89 3.02 -14.98 -17.16
C LYS A 89 3.62 -13.93 -16.22
N SER A 90 2.84 -12.92 -15.82
CA SER A 90 3.29 -11.80 -15.01
C SER A 90 2.13 -11.30 -14.17
N VAL A 91 2.45 -10.75 -13.01
CA VAL A 91 1.46 -10.15 -12.11
C VAL A 91 2.07 -8.95 -11.42
N ARG A 92 1.26 -7.91 -11.22
CA ARG A 92 1.63 -6.77 -10.40
C ARG A 92 1.08 -6.97 -8.99
N LEU A 93 1.96 -6.86 -7.99
CA LEU A 93 1.63 -6.95 -6.58
C LEU A 93 1.68 -5.56 -5.93
N PHE A 94 0.69 -5.28 -5.10
CA PHE A 94 0.56 -4.04 -4.33
C PHE A 94 0.18 -4.35 -2.89
N GLY A 95 0.90 -3.80 -1.91
CA GLY A 95 0.63 -4.07 -0.51
C GLY A 95 1.27 -3.06 0.43
N TYR A 96 1.01 -3.22 1.72
CA TYR A 96 1.56 -2.36 2.76
C TYR A 96 2.39 -3.17 3.75
N LEU A 97 3.69 -2.89 3.82
CA LEU A 97 4.58 -3.46 4.83
C LEU A 97 4.82 -2.41 5.92
N HIS A 98 4.29 -2.64 7.13
CA HIS A 98 4.42 -1.72 8.27
C HIS A 98 4.03 -0.28 7.91
N GLY A 99 2.97 -0.12 7.11
CA GLY A 99 2.46 1.17 6.66
C GLY A 99 3.21 1.78 5.47
N VAL A 100 4.27 1.15 4.98
CA VAL A 100 4.98 1.52 3.75
C VAL A 100 4.30 0.85 2.56
N GLU A 101 3.98 1.63 1.55
CA GLU A 101 3.41 1.14 0.30
C GLU A 101 4.50 0.49 -0.56
N LEU A 102 4.24 -0.75 -0.98
CA LEU A 102 5.08 -1.54 -1.86
C LEU A 102 4.33 -1.86 -3.15
N SER A 103 4.97 -1.68 -4.31
CA SER A 103 4.41 -2.09 -5.60
C SER A 103 5.50 -2.62 -6.54
N PHE A 104 5.27 -3.77 -7.16
CA PHE A 104 6.23 -4.40 -8.07
C PHE A 104 5.55 -5.34 -9.05
N GLU A 105 6.25 -5.66 -10.15
CA GLU A 105 5.82 -6.64 -11.15
C GLU A 105 6.81 -7.80 -11.12
N THR A 106 6.29 -9.03 -11.18
CA THR A 106 7.05 -10.27 -11.09
C THR A 106 6.53 -11.27 -12.11
N GLU A 107 7.40 -12.15 -12.59
CA GLU A 107 7.11 -13.09 -13.68
C GLU A 107 7.06 -14.52 -13.19
N LEU A 108 6.13 -15.31 -13.73
CA LEU A 108 5.97 -16.72 -13.41
C LEU A 108 7.14 -17.52 -13.96
N ILE A 109 7.87 -18.20 -13.08
CA ILE A 109 8.91 -19.17 -13.44
C ILE A 109 8.30 -20.57 -13.48
N ASP A 110 7.55 -20.93 -12.44
CA ASP A 110 6.97 -22.27 -12.28
C ASP A 110 5.80 -22.22 -11.28
N HIS A 111 4.99 -23.27 -11.23
CA HIS A 111 3.93 -23.42 -10.24
C HIS A 111 3.86 -24.85 -9.72
N GLY A 112 3.30 -25.03 -8.54
CA GLY A 112 3.16 -26.35 -7.94
C GLY A 112 1.98 -26.42 -6.98
N ILE A 113 1.73 -27.62 -6.49
CA ILE A 113 0.72 -27.89 -5.46
C ILE A 113 1.43 -28.54 -4.28
N HIS A 114 1.18 -28.03 -3.08
CA HIS A 114 1.64 -28.62 -1.83
C HIS A 114 0.44 -28.74 -0.88
N GLU A 115 0.17 -29.95 -0.39
CA GLU A 115 -0.97 -30.22 0.50
C GLU A 115 -2.33 -29.74 -0.07
N GLY A 116 -2.48 -29.77 -1.40
CA GLY A 116 -3.70 -29.34 -2.09
C GLY A 116 -3.81 -27.82 -2.32
N ILE A 117 -2.80 -27.04 -1.94
CA ILE A 117 -2.73 -25.58 -2.10
C ILE A 117 -1.75 -25.24 -3.22
N LEU A 118 -2.18 -24.38 -4.14
CA LEU A 118 -1.33 -23.87 -5.23
C LEU A 118 -0.28 -22.89 -4.70
N PHE A 119 0.93 -22.97 -5.22
CA PHE A 119 1.97 -21.97 -5.00
C PHE A 119 2.68 -21.64 -6.30
N TYR A 120 3.29 -20.45 -6.35
CA TYR A 120 3.94 -19.95 -7.55
C TYR A 120 5.38 -19.56 -7.28
N LYS A 121 6.29 -20.09 -8.08
CA LYS A 121 7.67 -19.62 -8.13
C LYS A 121 7.74 -18.46 -9.11
N MET A 122 8.11 -17.29 -8.62
CA MET A 122 8.17 -16.06 -9.40
C MET A 122 9.57 -15.45 -9.39
N SER A 123 9.94 -14.73 -10.43
CA SER A 123 11.20 -14.01 -10.50
C SER A 123 11.29 -12.95 -9.41
N LEU A 124 12.50 -12.71 -8.87
CA LEU A 124 12.70 -11.52 -8.04
C LEU A 124 12.46 -10.28 -8.93
N PRO A 125 11.64 -9.30 -8.51
CA PRO A 125 11.37 -8.14 -9.34
C PRO A 125 12.64 -7.31 -9.53
N GLU A 126 12.83 -6.76 -10.73
CA GLU A 126 13.97 -5.88 -11.05
C GLU A 126 13.90 -4.53 -10.33
N LYS A 127 12.67 -4.10 -10.01
CA LYS A 127 12.40 -2.85 -9.30
C LYS A 127 11.23 -3.01 -8.34
N LEU A 128 11.35 -2.35 -7.20
CA LEU A 128 10.31 -2.25 -6.18
C LEU A 128 10.02 -0.78 -5.95
N PHE A 129 8.78 -0.35 -6.21
CA PHE A 129 8.31 0.96 -5.77
C PHE A 129 8.10 0.93 -4.25
N TYR A 130 8.68 1.91 -3.57
CA TYR A 130 8.68 2.03 -2.12
C TYR A 130 8.26 3.46 -1.75
N LEU A 131 7.08 3.58 -1.14
CA LEU A 131 6.52 4.87 -0.76
C LEU A 131 6.21 4.90 0.74
N GLN A 132 7.00 5.69 1.47
CA GLN A 132 6.76 5.98 2.88
C GLN A 132 6.15 7.38 3.01
N ARG A 133 4.85 7.44 3.32
CA ARG A 133 4.09 8.71 3.42
C ARG A 133 4.07 9.29 4.83
N ARG A 134 4.43 8.50 5.84
CA ARG A 134 4.33 8.91 7.25
C ARG A 134 5.70 9.27 7.79
N GLU A 135 5.81 10.48 8.32
CA GLU A 135 7.00 10.92 9.05
C GLU A 135 7.01 10.42 10.50
N HIS A 136 5.82 10.18 11.09
CA HIS A 136 5.67 9.75 12.48
C HIS A 136 4.97 8.39 12.58
N HIS A 137 5.44 7.57 13.53
CA HIS A 137 4.84 6.27 13.85
C HIS A 137 3.44 6.46 14.45
N ARG A 138 2.51 5.58 14.08
CA ARG A 138 1.15 5.52 14.64
C ARG A 138 1.00 4.33 15.58
N VAL A 139 0.60 4.60 16.81
CA VAL A 139 0.27 3.59 17.81
C VAL A 139 -1.22 3.28 17.69
N PRO A 140 -1.62 2.05 17.37
CA PRO A 140 -3.02 1.67 17.39
C PRO A 140 -3.53 1.62 18.83
N THR A 141 -4.78 2.00 19.04
CA THR A 141 -5.46 1.93 20.35
C THR A 141 -6.20 0.62 20.56
N THR A 142 -5.82 -0.44 19.83
CA THR A 142 -6.48 -1.75 19.88
C THR A 142 -6.61 -2.25 21.32
N GLY A 143 -7.85 -2.59 21.71
CA GLY A 143 -8.16 -3.08 23.05
C GLY A 143 -8.49 -2.00 24.08
N VAL A 144 -8.39 -0.71 23.72
CA VAL A 144 -8.80 0.42 24.58
C VAL A 144 -9.64 1.41 23.76
N GLN A 145 -10.86 1.68 24.20
CA GLN A 145 -11.67 2.75 23.62
C GLN A 145 -11.38 4.06 24.33
N ILE A 146 -10.48 4.86 23.75
CA ILE A 146 -10.15 6.20 24.24
C ILE A 146 -11.17 7.18 23.64
N PRO A 147 -12.06 7.80 24.44
CA PRO A 147 -13.11 8.67 23.92
C PRO A 147 -12.55 9.95 23.29
N PHE A 148 -13.19 10.36 22.20
CA PHE A 148 -12.96 11.59 21.48
C PHE A 148 -14.24 12.43 21.47
N GLU A 149 -14.07 13.73 21.73
CA GLU A 149 -15.09 14.74 21.47
C GLU A 149 -14.50 15.88 20.66
N GLY A 150 -15.18 16.28 19.59
CA GLY A 150 -14.79 17.38 18.73
C GLY A 150 -15.96 18.32 18.44
N ARG A 151 -15.66 19.58 18.13
CA ARG A 151 -16.65 20.55 17.63
C ARG A 151 -16.21 21.12 16.30
N ARG A 152 -17.16 21.25 15.37
CA ARG A 152 -16.90 21.88 14.06
C ARG A 152 -16.89 23.40 14.18
N ALA A 153 -15.96 24.05 13.48
CA ALA A 153 -15.98 25.51 13.37
C ALA A 153 -17.32 25.99 12.77
N GLY A 154 -17.98 26.94 13.45
CA GLY A 154 -19.23 27.56 12.97
C GLY A 154 -20.52 26.77 13.26
N SER A 155 -20.45 25.60 13.90
CA SER A 155 -21.62 24.85 14.38
C SER A 155 -21.49 24.61 15.88
N ILE A 156 -22.23 25.37 16.69
CA ILE A 156 -22.20 25.25 18.15
C ILE A 156 -22.93 23.99 18.63
N GLU A 157 -23.88 23.47 17.85
CA GLU A 157 -24.77 22.39 18.29
C GLU A 157 -24.33 20.97 17.87
N GLN A 158 -23.34 20.83 16.97
CA GLN A 158 -22.86 19.50 16.57
C GLN A 158 -21.58 19.12 17.31
N ILE A 159 -21.74 18.33 18.37
CA ILE A 159 -20.65 17.58 19.00
C ILE A 159 -20.42 16.32 18.17
N LEU A 160 -19.17 16.11 17.77
CA LEU A 160 -18.72 14.89 17.13
C LEU A 160 -18.12 14.00 18.21
N SER A 161 -18.77 12.87 18.48
CA SER A 161 -18.30 11.88 19.45
C SER A 161 -17.79 10.64 18.74
N GLY A 162 -16.82 9.99 19.38
CA GLY A 162 -16.23 8.77 18.86
C GLY A 162 -15.09 8.27 19.74
N TYR A 163 -14.21 7.50 19.14
CA TYR A 163 -13.02 6.98 19.80
C TYR A 163 -11.81 6.98 18.87
N LEU A 164 -10.62 6.99 19.46
CA LEU A 164 -9.38 6.88 18.70
C LEU A 164 -9.25 5.47 18.13
N SER A 165 -8.83 5.37 16.87
CA SER A 165 -8.32 4.13 16.26
C SER A 165 -6.80 4.07 16.25
N ASP A 166 -6.14 5.22 16.10
CA ASP A 166 -4.68 5.34 16.19
C ASP A 166 -4.26 6.75 16.64
N LEU A 167 -3.02 6.87 17.14
CA LEU A 167 -2.41 8.13 17.54
C LEU A 167 -0.96 8.21 17.05
N SER A 168 -0.55 9.39 16.61
CA SER A 168 0.84 9.76 16.29
C SER A 168 1.16 11.16 16.81
N GLU A 169 2.43 11.55 16.74
CA GLU A 169 2.88 12.89 17.11
C GLU A 169 2.15 14.00 16.33
N SER A 170 1.85 13.76 15.04
CA SER A 170 1.25 14.77 14.16
C SER A 170 -0.27 14.63 13.97
N GLY A 171 -0.93 13.67 14.64
CA GLY A 171 -2.39 13.53 14.54
C GLY A 171 -2.92 12.18 15.01
N ALA A 172 -4.24 12.02 14.91
CA ALA A 172 -4.97 10.83 15.35
C ALA A 172 -5.96 10.34 14.27
N GLY A 173 -6.20 9.03 14.24
CA GLY A 173 -7.34 8.42 13.56
C GLY A 173 -8.53 8.36 14.51
N ILE A 174 -9.69 8.87 14.08
CA ILE A 174 -10.92 8.89 14.86
C ILE A 174 -11.99 8.06 14.14
N VAL A 175 -12.65 7.18 14.87
CA VAL A 175 -13.88 6.52 14.44
C VAL A 175 -15.03 7.23 15.13
N LEU A 176 -15.92 7.81 14.35
CA LEU A 176 -17.10 8.51 14.86
C LEU A 176 -18.22 7.52 15.15
N ASP A 177 -18.98 7.80 16.21
CA ASP A 177 -20.13 6.96 16.60
C ASP A 177 -21.26 7.03 15.56
N GLU A 178 -21.38 8.18 14.89
CA GLU A 178 -22.41 8.44 13.88
C GLU A 178 -21.81 8.87 12.55
N ALA A 179 -22.54 8.58 11.47
CA ALA A 179 -22.18 9.04 10.14
C ALA A 179 -22.44 10.55 10.01
N VAL A 180 -21.37 11.34 10.08
CA VAL A 180 -21.44 12.80 9.94
C VAL A 180 -20.81 13.24 8.62
N TYR A 181 -21.41 14.25 7.99
CA TYR A 181 -20.88 14.83 6.77
C TYR A 181 -19.68 15.75 7.06
N LEU A 182 -18.48 15.17 6.93
CA LEU A 182 -17.20 15.86 6.96
C LEU A 182 -16.60 15.96 5.56
N ARG A 183 -15.94 17.07 5.28
CA ARG A 183 -15.16 17.29 4.06
C ARG A 183 -13.68 17.31 4.40
N GLN A 184 -12.86 16.82 3.47
CA GLN A 184 -11.42 16.98 3.57
C GLN A 184 -11.08 18.49 3.68
N GLY A 185 -10.29 18.84 4.68
CA GLY A 185 -9.95 20.24 5.00
C GLY A 185 -10.86 20.91 6.05
N ASP A 186 -11.93 20.25 6.51
CA ASP A 186 -12.69 20.73 7.66
C ASP A 186 -11.78 20.82 8.90
N THR A 187 -11.96 21.88 9.68
CA THR A 187 -11.22 22.11 10.93
C THR A 187 -12.15 21.94 12.13
N LEU A 188 -11.69 21.15 13.10
CA LEU A 188 -12.31 21.00 14.41
C LEU A 188 -11.47 21.77 15.44
N PRO A 189 -11.80 23.03 15.76
CA PRO A 189 -10.96 23.89 16.60
C PRO A 189 -10.92 23.49 18.07
N SER A 190 -11.83 22.63 18.52
CA SER A 190 -11.91 22.19 19.92
C SER A 190 -12.12 20.69 19.95
N CYS A 191 -11.04 19.97 20.22
CA CYS A 191 -11.01 18.53 20.33
C CYS A 191 -10.49 18.14 21.72
N THR A 192 -11.12 17.14 22.32
CA THR A 192 -10.75 16.58 23.62
C THR A 192 -10.60 15.08 23.47
N ILE A 193 -9.56 14.55 24.10
CA ILE A 193 -9.30 13.11 24.23
C ILE A 193 -9.20 12.84 25.72
N THR A 194 -9.94 11.86 26.23
CA THR A 194 -9.93 11.51 27.65
C THR A 194 -9.23 10.17 27.83
N LEU A 195 -8.11 10.17 28.56
CA LEU A 195 -7.28 8.99 28.83
C LEU A 195 -7.66 8.32 30.15
#